data_AF-A0A7S3IHB5-F1
#
_entry.id   AF-A0A7S3IHB5-F1
#
_cell.length_a   1.000
_cell.length_b   1.000
_cell.length_c   1.000
_cell.angle_alpha   90.00
_cell.angle_beta   90.00
_cell.angle_gamma   90.00
#
_symmetry.space_group_name_H-M   'P 1'
#
loop_
_entity.id
_entity.type
_entity.pdbx_description
1 polymer ?
#
loop_
_entity_poly.entity_id
_entity_poly.type
_entity_poly.pdbx_seq_one_letter_code
_entity_poly.pdbx_strand_id
1 'polypeptide(L)'
;MEGHRRALKAFTKDSSLFGALKTALNMCLRSEDDESKFMDQYVLKVEQAVSPELIKWSNLGVSTTARFFFNILNVLITLLILAFSTFLVVAFNQYKEQLSQGIGTYIADGQISEALALEDFVSETPIGVMSAYCSQQEDQGVDIASLKFSLDDRLICAELQQEQMITFLMTIAVSIVLASLNPVSCIVLQKLAALSRWKTLPEETFTAMFGTLVTQYINIALVLFLVNFKMNLEWLPEEVREFIEKIAFFNGSYEDFTVGWFKEVGPALCITMIMQVVIPQTRNAFPFLIFEIRRWVDRKLGRKHRPATRQ
;
A
#
# COMPACT_ATOMS: atom_id res chain seq x y z
N MET A 1 30.84 36.61 21.63
CA MET A 1 31.30 35.45 22.43
C MET A 1 30.09 34.58 22.70
N GLU A 2 29.73 33.72 21.76
CA GLU A 2 28.55 32.85 21.87
C GLU A 2 28.93 31.54 22.55
N GLY A 3 28.62 31.46 23.85
CA GLY A 3 28.83 30.27 24.65
C GLY A 3 28.01 29.09 24.13
N HIS A 4 28.67 28.13 23.50
CA HIS A 4 28.14 26.83 23.17
C HIS A 4 27.76 26.08 24.47
N ARG A 5 26.49 26.14 24.86
CA ARG A 5 25.95 25.33 25.97
C ARG A 5 25.87 23.88 25.51
N ARG A 6 26.81 23.05 25.99
CA ARG A 6 26.80 21.59 25.83
C ARG A 6 25.89 20.98 26.89
N ALA A 7 24.96 20.12 26.51
CA ALA A 7 24.16 19.35 27.46
C ALA A 7 24.94 18.08 27.85
N LEU A 8 25.23 17.90 29.13
CA LEU A 8 25.89 16.70 29.66
C LEU A 8 24.82 15.67 30.06
N LYS A 9 24.99 14.41 29.61
CA LYS A 9 24.21 13.27 30.10
C LYS A 9 25.15 12.29 30.79
N ALA A 10 24.94 12.08 32.09
CA ALA A 10 25.50 10.95 32.81
C ALA A 10 24.57 9.73 32.64
N PHE A 11 25.11 8.59 32.21
CA PHE A 11 24.38 7.32 32.18
C PHE A 11 24.76 6.48 33.40
N THR A 12 23.75 5.90 34.06
CA THR A 12 23.96 4.84 35.05
C THR A 12 24.28 3.53 34.33
N LYS A 13 25.24 2.77 34.84
CA LYS A 13 25.65 1.47 34.28
C LYS A 13 24.53 0.45 34.54
N ASP A 14 23.73 0.17 33.52
CA ASP A 14 22.59 -0.75 33.60
C ASP A 14 23.09 -2.21 33.68
N SER A 15 22.75 -2.91 34.77
CA SER A 15 23.22 -4.27 35.11
C SER A 15 22.45 -5.40 34.41
N SER A 16 21.75 -5.11 33.32
CA SER A 16 20.95 -6.10 32.60
C SER A 16 21.82 -7.09 31.80
N LEU A 17 21.30 -8.30 31.63
CA LEU A 17 21.96 -9.45 30.98
C LEU A 17 22.39 -9.17 29.52
N PHE A 18 21.71 -8.24 28.85
CA PHE A 18 22.10 -7.72 27.53
C PHE A 18 23.36 -6.83 27.56
N GLY A 19 23.65 -6.19 28.70
CA GLY A 19 24.89 -5.47 28.94
C GLY A 19 26.10 -6.39 28.89
N ALA A 20 26.01 -7.61 29.44
CA ALA A 20 27.10 -8.58 29.42
C ALA A 20 27.43 -9.04 27.99
N LEU A 21 26.41 -9.34 27.18
CA LEU A 21 26.60 -9.83 25.80
C LEU A 21 27.18 -8.74 24.87
N LYS A 22 26.74 -7.49 25.05
CA LYS A 22 27.27 -6.32 24.32
C LYS A 22 28.69 -5.96 24.76
N THR A 23 29.03 -6.19 26.03
CA THR A 23 30.38 -5.96 26.55
C THR A 23 31.36 -7.01 26.05
N ALA A 24 30.93 -8.28 25.91
CA ALA A 24 31.75 -9.35 25.34
C ALA A 24 32.05 -9.13 23.85
N LEU A 25 31.06 -8.68 23.07
CA LEU A 25 31.26 -8.37 21.64
C LEU A 25 32.09 -7.11 21.40
N ASN A 26 31.96 -6.08 22.24
CA ASN A 26 32.77 -4.86 22.13
C ASN A 26 34.18 -4.99 22.70
N MET A 27 34.50 -6.08 23.43
CA MET A 27 35.84 -6.30 23.99
C MET A 27 36.89 -6.64 22.92
N CYS A 28 36.47 -7.08 21.73
CA CYS A 28 37.39 -7.48 20.66
C CYS A 28 37.70 -6.37 19.64
N LEU A 29 37.04 -5.21 19.70
CA LEU A 29 37.15 -4.17 18.66
C LEU A 29 37.47 -2.76 19.19
N ARG A 30 37.96 -2.64 20.43
CA ARG A 30 38.14 -1.30 21.03
C ARG A 30 39.53 -0.74 20.73
N SER A 31 39.57 0.18 19.76
CA SER A 31 40.61 1.20 19.61
C SER A 31 40.67 2.07 20.87
N GLU A 32 41.87 2.24 21.43
CA GLU A 32 42.18 3.15 22.55
C GLU A 32 42.08 4.61 22.07
N ASP A 33 40.86 5.15 22.05
CA ASP A 33 40.66 6.59 22.09
C ASP A 33 40.23 6.98 23.52
N ASP A 34 41.01 7.91 24.07
CA ASP A 34 41.08 8.32 25.46
C ASP A 34 39.79 9.04 25.91
N GLU A 35 38.78 8.27 26.33
CA GLU A 35 37.55 8.83 26.92
C GLU A 35 37.85 9.34 28.34
N SER A 36 37.97 10.67 28.47
CA SER A 36 38.11 11.33 29.78
C SER A 36 36.93 10.94 30.68
N LYS A 37 37.24 10.15 31.73
CA LYS A 37 36.27 9.71 32.73
C LYS A 37 35.82 10.92 33.54
N PHE A 38 34.52 11.14 33.60
CA PHE A 38 33.94 12.13 34.48
C PHE A 38 33.75 11.51 35.87
N MET A 39 34.39 12.09 36.89
CA MET A 39 34.38 11.59 38.27
C MET A 39 34.89 10.15 38.41
N ASP A 40 35.89 9.74 37.62
CA ASP A 40 36.54 8.42 37.63
C ASP A 40 35.63 7.18 37.42
N GLN A 41 34.31 7.36 37.32
CA GLN A 41 33.32 6.28 37.25
C GLN A 41 32.47 6.30 35.98
N TYR A 42 32.29 7.46 35.34
CA TYR A 42 31.34 7.61 34.24
C TYR A 42 32.02 8.04 32.95
N VAL A 43 31.75 7.31 31.88
CA VAL A 43 32.10 7.71 30.52
C VAL A 43 31.01 8.67 30.02
N LEU A 44 31.38 9.92 29.78
CA LEU A 44 30.48 10.89 29.16
C LEU A 44 30.53 10.75 27.64
N LYS A 45 29.41 10.29 27.06
CA LYS A 45 29.23 10.40 25.61
C LYS A 45 28.79 11.82 25.27
N VAL A 46 29.69 12.60 24.69
CA VAL A 46 29.40 13.97 24.22
C VAL A 46 28.96 13.90 22.76
N GLU A 47 27.69 14.23 22.50
CA GLU A 47 27.14 14.37 21.14
C GLU A 47 26.97 15.88 20.84
N GLN A 48 27.24 16.29 19.60
CA GLN A 48 27.01 17.67 19.18
C GLN A 48 25.51 17.99 19.29
N ALA A 49 25.18 19.04 20.02
CA ALA A 49 23.79 19.45 20.16
C ALA A 49 23.27 20.04 18.85
N VAL A 50 22.09 19.60 18.43
CA VAL A 50 21.32 20.24 17.36
C VAL A 50 20.71 21.56 17.84
N SER A 51 20.25 22.40 16.90
CA SER A 51 19.53 23.64 17.21
C SER A 51 18.40 23.39 18.23
N PRO A 52 18.21 24.26 19.24
CA PRO A 52 17.26 24.04 20.33
C PRO A 52 15.81 23.88 19.88
N GLU A 53 15.46 24.42 18.71
CA GLU A 53 14.12 24.30 18.11
C GLU A 53 13.84 22.88 17.57
N LEU A 54 14.89 22.14 17.21
CA LEU A 54 14.79 20.77 16.70
C LEU A 54 14.75 19.74 17.83
N ILE A 55 15.00 20.15 19.07
CA ILE A 55 15.05 19.27 20.24
C ILE A 55 13.63 19.06 20.78
N LYS A 56 13.22 17.79 20.92
CA LYS A 56 11.97 17.43 21.60
C LYS A 56 12.20 17.30 23.09
N TRP A 57 12.08 18.43 23.80
CA TRP A 57 12.33 18.55 25.25
C TRP A 57 11.56 17.53 26.10
N SER A 58 10.32 17.20 25.73
CA SER A 58 9.49 16.20 26.43
C SER A 58 10.05 14.76 26.37
N ASN A 59 10.89 14.45 25.37
CA ASN A 59 11.41 13.10 25.15
C ASN A 59 12.84 12.89 25.70
N LEU A 60 13.48 13.95 26.22
CA LEU A 60 14.87 13.88 26.71
C LEU A 60 15.04 12.95 27.91
N GLY A 61 14.04 12.88 28.80
CA GLY A 61 14.05 12.08 30.02
C GLY A 61 13.68 10.60 29.81
N VAL A 62 13.31 10.19 28.60
CA VAL A 62 12.93 8.80 28.32
C VAL A 62 14.16 7.91 28.31
N SER A 63 14.10 6.79 29.04
CA SER A 63 15.16 5.78 29.11
C SER A 63 15.35 5.08 27.76
N THR A 64 16.56 4.57 27.51
CA THR A 64 16.87 3.86 26.27
C THR A 64 16.03 2.58 26.12
N THR A 65 15.78 1.88 27.23
CA THR A 65 14.95 0.67 27.27
C THR A 65 13.50 0.94 26.86
N ALA A 66 12.91 2.06 27.34
CA ALA A 66 11.57 2.45 26.91
C ALA A 66 11.52 2.76 25.40
N ARG A 67 12.53 3.47 24.86
CA ARG A 67 12.61 3.72 23.40
C ARG A 67 12.74 2.42 22.61
N PHE A 68 13.56 1.50 23.07
CA PHE A 68 13.73 0.18 22.45
C PHE A 68 12.41 -0.59 22.41
N PHE A 69 11.66 -0.60 23.51
CA PHE A 69 10.33 -1.21 23.57
C PHE A 69 9.35 -0.58 22.57
N PHE A 70 9.26 0.77 22.51
CA PHE A 70 8.40 1.45 21.53
C PHE A 70 8.83 1.16 20.09
N ASN A 71 10.12 1.04 19.81
CA ASN A 71 10.60 0.67 18.49
C ASN A 71 10.18 -0.75 18.10
N ILE A 72 10.29 -1.72 19.01
CA ILE A 72 9.78 -3.09 18.77
C ILE A 72 8.27 -3.06 18.52
N LEU A 73 7.52 -2.35 19.36
CA LEU A 73 6.07 -2.22 19.20
C LEU A 73 5.70 -1.60 17.84
N ASN A 74 6.41 -0.54 17.42
CA ASN A 74 6.20 0.08 16.12
C ASN A 74 6.47 -0.88 14.97
N VAL A 75 7.53 -1.69 15.04
CA VAL A 75 7.82 -2.71 14.04
C VAL A 75 6.72 -3.77 14.01
N LEU A 76 6.26 -4.27 15.17
CA LEU A 76 5.18 -5.24 15.24
C LEU A 76 3.87 -4.70 14.65
N ILE A 77 3.49 -3.47 14.99
CA ILE A 77 2.29 -2.84 14.41
C ILE A 77 2.44 -2.65 12.90
N THR A 78 3.64 -2.27 12.43
CA THR A 78 3.91 -2.14 10.99
C THR A 78 3.74 -3.48 10.27
N LEU A 79 4.26 -4.57 10.85
CA LEU A 79 4.07 -5.92 10.30
C LEU A 79 2.60 -6.33 10.28
N LEU A 80 1.82 -5.98 11.31
CA LEU A 80 0.37 -6.24 11.34
C LEU A 80 -0.37 -5.45 10.25
N ILE A 81 0.00 -4.20 10.01
CA ILE A 81 -0.58 -3.38 8.93
C ILE A 81 -0.28 -4.01 7.57
N LEU A 82 0.96 -4.46 7.35
CA LEU A 82 1.37 -5.13 6.12
C LEU A 82 0.63 -6.47 5.92
N ALA A 83 0.50 -7.27 6.97
CA ALA A 83 -0.24 -8.53 6.91
C ALA A 83 -1.71 -8.29 6.59
N PHE A 84 -2.34 -7.30 7.24
CA PHE A 84 -3.73 -6.94 7.00
C PHE A 84 -3.96 -6.37 5.59
N SER A 85 -3.08 -5.49 5.11
CA SER A 85 -3.18 -4.96 3.74
C SER A 85 -3.01 -6.06 2.70
N THR A 86 -2.06 -6.97 2.91
CA THR A 86 -1.86 -8.14 2.04
C THR A 86 -3.11 -9.02 2.02
N PHE A 87 -3.65 -9.36 3.19
CA PHE A 87 -4.86 -10.16 3.32
C PHE A 87 -6.05 -9.53 2.58
N LEU A 88 -6.26 -8.22 2.73
CA LEU A 88 -7.32 -7.53 2.01
C LEU A 88 -7.16 -7.68 0.50
N VAL A 89 -5.97 -7.41 -0.03
CA VAL A 89 -5.71 -7.48 -1.48
C VAL A 89 -5.95 -8.89 -2.01
N VAL A 90 -5.47 -9.91 -1.30
CA VAL A 90 -5.70 -11.32 -1.66
C VAL A 90 -7.19 -11.62 -1.68
N ALA A 91 -7.92 -11.27 -0.61
CA ALA A 91 -9.36 -11.53 -0.52
C ALA A 91 -10.14 -10.85 -1.66
N PHE A 92 -9.77 -9.61 -2.00
CA PHE A 92 -10.38 -8.89 -3.12
C PHE A 92 -10.04 -9.51 -4.48
N ASN A 93 -8.80 -9.96 -4.68
CA ASN A 93 -8.40 -10.62 -5.92
C ASN A 93 -9.05 -12.00 -6.08
N GLN A 94 -9.16 -12.79 -5.01
CA GLN A 94 -9.89 -14.05 -5.04
C GLN A 94 -11.37 -13.84 -5.40
N TYR A 95 -12.00 -12.82 -4.82
CA TYR A 95 -13.38 -12.48 -5.17
C TYR A 95 -13.52 -12.03 -6.62
N LYS A 96 -12.52 -11.29 -7.16
CA LYS A 96 -12.46 -10.92 -8.57
C LYS A 96 -12.33 -12.15 -9.47
N GLU A 97 -11.44 -13.09 -9.13
CA GLU A 97 -11.22 -14.32 -9.91
C GLU A 97 -12.46 -15.21 -9.96
N GLN A 98 -13.16 -15.37 -8.84
CA GLN A 98 -14.42 -16.11 -8.78
C GLN A 98 -15.49 -15.53 -9.71
N LEU A 99 -15.49 -14.21 -9.94
CA LEU A 99 -16.39 -13.55 -10.88
C LEU A 99 -15.91 -13.64 -12.34
N SER A 100 -14.60 -13.75 -12.57
CA SER A 100 -14.03 -13.76 -13.92
C SER A 100 -13.92 -15.16 -14.55
N GLN A 101 -14.17 -16.24 -13.81
CA GLN A 101 -14.01 -17.62 -14.29
C GLN A 101 -14.87 -17.98 -15.52
N GLY A 102 -15.85 -17.16 -15.91
CA GLY A 102 -16.67 -17.34 -17.12
C GLY A 102 -16.31 -16.43 -18.30
N ILE A 103 -15.40 -15.46 -18.12
CA ILE A 103 -15.12 -14.41 -19.11
C ILE A 103 -13.71 -14.59 -19.66
N GLY A 104 -13.59 -15.37 -20.72
CA GLY A 104 -12.34 -15.43 -21.48
C GLY A 104 -12.05 -14.10 -22.19
N THR A 105 -10.76 -13.78 -22.36
CA THR A 105 -10.30 -12.61 -23.11
C THR A 105 -9.73 -13.06 -24.45
N TYR A 106 -10.57 -13.14 -25.48
CA TYR A 106 -10.13 -13.44 -26.84
C TYR A 106 -9.97 -12.14 -27.64
N ILE A 107 -8.82 -11.99 -28.30
CA ILE A 107 -8.59 -10.92 -29.28
C ILE A 107 -8.97 -11.50 -30.64
N ALA A 108 -10.01 -10.94 -31.27
CA ALA A 108 -10.48 -11.40 -32.57
C ALA A 108 -9.53 -11.01 -33.70
N ASP A 109 -9.06 -12.00 -34.46
CA ASP A 109 -8.43 -11.80 -35.77
C ASP A 109 -9.44 -12.14 -36.88
N GLY A 110 -10.31 -11.19 -37.21
CA GLY A 110 -11.28 -11.31 -38.31
C GLY A 110 -12.74 -11.47 -37.87
N GLN A 111 -13.62 -11.89 -38.80
CA GLN A 111 -15.04 -12.07 -38.52
C GLN A 111 -15.28 -13.39 -37.79
N ILE A 112 -15.93 -13.32 -36.63
CA ILE A 112 -16.27 -14.50 -35.83
C ILE A 112 -17.63 -15.02 -36.26
N SER A 113 -17.72 -16.31 -36.61
CA SER A 113 -19.00 -16.96 -36.87
C SER A 113 -19.74 -17.27 -35.56
N GLU A 114 -21.07 -17.13 -35.57
CA GLU A 114 -21.94 -17.45 -34.43
C GLU A 114 -21.71 -18.89 -33.90
N ALA A 115 -21.52 -19.86 -34.81
CA ALA A 115 -21.30 -21.26 -34.43
C ALA A 115 -20.04 -21.45 -33.57
N LEU A 116 -18.94 -20.77 -33.92
CA LEU A 116 -17.69 -20.82 -33.16
C LEU A 116 -17.83 -20.16 -31.79
N ALA A 117 -18.57 -19.04 -31.72
CA ALA A 117 -18.86 -18.38 -30.46
C ALA A 117 -19.68 -19.29 -29.52
N LEU A 118 -20.69 -19.99 -30.07
CA LEU A 118 -21.53 -20.91 -29.32
C LEU A 118 -20.75 -22.14 -28.82
N GLU A 119 -19.86 -22.67 -29.66
CA GLU A 119 -18.97 -23.78 -29.29
C GLU A 119 -18.04 -23.41 -28.13
N ASP A 120 -17.43 -22.21 -28.18
CA ASP A 120 -16.58 -21.70 -27.10
C ASP A 120 -17.36 -21.47 -25.80
N PHE A 121 -18.61 -21.00 -25.89
CA PHE A 121 -19.46 -20.77 -24.72
C PHE A 121 -19.87 -22.09 -24.02
N VAL A 122 -20.04 -23.18 -24.76
CA VAL A 122 -20.38 -24.50 -24.21
C VAL A 122 -19.14 -25.26 -23.73
N SER A 123 -17.93 -24.83 -24.12
CA SER A 123 -16.67 -25.41 -23.68
C SER A 123 -16.48 -25.31 -22.17
N GLU A 124 -15.83 -26.32 -21.56
CA GLU A 124 -15.47 -26.30 -20.13
C GLU A 124 -14.49 -25.17 -19.79
N THR A 125 -13.72 -24.71 -20.79
CA THR A 125 -12.75 -23.62 -20.65
C THR A 125 -12.96 -22.60 -21.77
N PRO A 126 -13.87 -21.62 -21.58
CA PRO A 126 -14.15 -20.62 -22.62
C PRO A 126 -12.92 -19.72 -22.83
N ILE A 127 -12.50 -19.58 -24.08
CA ILE A 127 -11.37 -18.74 -24.49
C ILE A 127 -11.82 -17.27 -24.55
N GLY A 128 -13.13 -17.02 -24.72
CA GLY A 128 -13.73 -15.68 -24.77
C GLY A 128 -14.20 -15.28 -26.17
N VAL A 129 -14.34 -16.22 -27.08
CA VAL A 129 -14.79 -15.98 -28.46
C VAL A 129 -16.21 -15.42 -28.47
N MET A 130 -17.06 -15.86 -27.54
CA MET A 130 -18.41 -15.31 -27.39
C MET A 130 -18.40 -13.82 -27.04
N SER A 131 -17.53 -13.38 -26.13
CA SER A 131 -17.36 -11.95 -25.83
C SER A 131 -16.97 -11.15 -27.06
N ALA A 132 -16.02 -11.67 -27.83
CA ALA A 132 -15.52 -10.99 -29.01
C ALA A 132 -16.60 -10.91 -30.10
N TYR A 133 -17.40 -11.97 -30.27
CA TYR A 133 -18.56 -11.96 -31.16
C TYR A 133 -19.59 -10.91 -30.77
N CYS A 134 -19.99 -10.85 -29.49
CA CYS A 134 -20.95 -9.85 -29.01
C CYS A 134 -20.43 -8.41 -29.22
N SER A 135 -19.15 -8.15 -28.95
CA SER A 135 -18.53 -6.85 -29.22
C SER A 135 -18.52 -6.51 -30.72
N GLN A 136 -18.27 -7.50 -31.59
CA GLN A 136 -18.28 -7.29 -33.03
C GLN A 136 -19.67 -6.93 -33.58
N GLN A 137 -20.74 -7.51 -33.00
CA GLN A 137 -22.11 -7.19 -33.39
C GLN A 137 -22.52 -5.78 -32.94
N GLU A 138 -22.03 -5.33 -31.78
CA GLU A 138 -22.19 -3.95 -31.32
C GLU A 138 -21.62 -2.94 -32.31
N ASP A 139 -20.40 -3.21 -32.82
CA ASP A 139 -19.73 -2.37 -33.80
C ASP A 139 -20.48 -2.31 -35.15
N GLN A 140 -21.28 -3.32 -35.46
CA GLN A 140 -22.16 -3.33 -36.64
C GLN A 140 -23.49 -2.61 -36.42
N GLY A 141 -23.71 -2.04 -35.22
CA GLY A 141 -24.92 -1.32 -34.85
C GLY A 141 -26.10 -2.23 -34.52
N VAL A 142 -25.85 -3.51 -34.23
CA VAL A 142 -26.89 -4.44 -33.77
C VAL A 142 -27.12 -4.24 -32.28
N ASP A 143 -28.38 -4.15 -31.87
CA ASP A 143 -28.73 -4.00 -30.45
C ASP A 143 -28.49 -5.32 -29.69
N ILE A 144 -27.40 -5.37 -28.92
CA ILE A 144 -26.97 -6.52 -28.10
C ILE A 144 -28.10 -7.03 -27.22
N ALA A 145 -28.94 -6.14 -26.68
CA ALA A 145 -30.01 -6.51 -25.76
C ALA A 145 -31.11 -7.34 -26.43
N SER A 146 -31.15 -7.37 -27.76
CA SER A 146 -32.17 -8.07 -28.55
C SER A 146 -31.67 -9.37 -29.20
N LEU A 147 -30.36 -9.62 -29.18
CA LEU A 147 -29.74 -10.79 -29.80
C LEU A 147 -30.12 -12.07 -29.03
N LYS A 148 -30.89 -12.93 -29.70
CA LYS A 148 -31.26 -14.27 -29.21
C LYS A 148 -30.49 -15.33 -29.98
N PHE A 149 -29.93 -16.29 -29.25
CA PHE A 149 -29.25 -17.44 -29.85
C PHE A 149 -30.23 -18.60 -30.04
N SER A 150 -30.12 -19.28 -31.18
CA SER A 150 -31.09 -20.28 -31.65
C SER A 150 -31.23 -21.51 -30.76
N LEU A 151 -30.33 -21.74 -29.80
CA LEU A 151 -30.33 -22.96 -28.99
C LEU A 151 -31.27 -22.89 -27.78
N ASP A 152 -31.53 -21.70 -27.23
CA ASP A 152 -32.15 -21.57 -25.90
C ASP A 152 -33.00 -20.30 -25.67
N ASP A 153 -33.19 -19.44 -26.67
CA ASP A 153 -33.95 -18.17 -26.54
C ASP A 153 -33.40 -17.21 -25.44
N ARG A 154 -32.21 -17.50 -24.90
CA ARG A 154 -31.53 -16.69 -23.88
C ARG A 154 -30.75 -15.53 -24.50
N LEU A 155 -30.69 -14.42 -23.74
CA LEU A 155 -29.98 -13.19 -24.09
C LEU A 155 -28.53 -13.26 -23.62
N ILE A 156 -27.76 -14.20 -24.18
CA ILE A 156 -26.40 -14.53 -23.73
C ILE A 156 -25.48 -13.30 -23.75
N CYS A 157 -25.53 -12.48 -24.80
CA CYS A 157 -24.67 -11.30 -24.89
C CYS A 157 -24.99 -10.23 -23.83
N ALA A 158 -26.26 -10.07 -23.44
CA ALA A 158 -26.65 -9.10 -22.41
C ALA A 158 -26.17 -9.54 -21.02
N GLU A 159 -26.32 -10.83 -20.70
CA GLU A 159 -25.81 -11.43 -19.47
C GLU A 159 -24.28 -11.31 -19.40
N LEU A 160 -23.58 -11.65 -20.50
CA LEU A 160 -22.14 -11.57 -20.58
C LEU A 160 -21.62 -10.12 -20.40
N GLN A 161 -22.27 -9.14 -21.04
CA GLN A 161 -21.90 -7.73 -20.91
C GLN A 161 -22.08 -7.24 -19.46
N GLN A 162 -23.13 -7.69 -18.78
CA GLN A 162 -23.35 -7.36 -17.37
C GLN A 162 -22.24 -7.96 -16.48
N GLU A 163 -21.86 -9.22 -16.68
CA GLU A 163 -20.77 -9.86 -15.93
C GLU A 163 -19.42 -9.18 -16.19
N GLN A 164 -19.17 -8.75 -17.42
CA GLN A 164 -17.99 -7.96 -17.78
C GLN A 164 -17.97 -6.60 -17.09
N MET A 165 -19.11 -5.89 -17.09
CA MET A 165 -19.23 -4.62 -16.41
C MET A 165 -18.96 -4.77 -14.90
N ILE A 166 -19.50 -5.81 -14.27
CA ILE A 166 -19.25 -6.11 -12.85
C ILE A 166 -17.76 -6.40 -12.62
N THR A 167 -17.14 -7.23 -13.46
CA THR A 167 -15.71 -7.58 -13.36
C THR A 167 -14.80 -6.36 -13.53
N PHE A 168 -15.13 -5.47 -14.47
CA PHE A 168 -14.41 -4.21 -14.67
C PHE A 168 -14.55 -3.27 -13.47
N LEU A 169 -15.77 -3.10 -12.95
CA LEU A 169 -16.02 -2.30 -11.74
C LEU A 169 -15.28 -2.86 -10.53
N MET A 170 -15.21 -4.19 -10.39
CA MET A 170 -14.42 -4.83 -9.34
C MET A 170 -12.93 -4.60 -9.52
N THR A 171 -12.41 -4.68 -10.74
CA THR A 171 -11.00 -4.37 -11.02
C THR A 171 -10.65 -2.93 -10.62
N ILE A 172 -11.52 -1.97 -10.93
CA ILE A 172 -11.39 -0.59 -10.47
C ILE A 172 -11.45 -0.52 -8.93
N ALA A 173 -12.41 -1.21 -8.31
CA ALA A 173 -12.56 -1.22 -6.86
C ALA A 173 -11.32 -1.77 -6.14
N VAL A 174 -10.75 -2.90 -6.61
CA VAL A 174 -9.49 -3.46 -6.09
C VAL A 174 -8.36 -2.44 -6.22
N SER A 175 -8.25 -1.78 -7.38
CA SER A 175 -7.24 -0.75 -7.63
C SER A 175 -7.38 0.45 -6.69
N ILE A 176 -8.62 0.89 -6.39
CA ILE A 176 -8.89 1.97 -5.43
C ILE A 176 -8.54 1.54 -4.00
N VAL A 177 -8.91 0.33 -3.59
CA VAL A 177 -8.55 -0.23 -2.28
C VAL A 177 -7.04 -0.23 -2.12
N LEU A 178 -6.31 -0.79 -3.09
CA LEU A 178 -4.85 -0.78 -3.15
C LEU A 178 -4.27 0.63 -3.03
N ALA A 179 -4.78 1.58 -3.84
CA ALA A 179 -4.32 2.96 -3.83
C ALA A 179 -4.59 3.65 -2.48
N SER A 180 -5.66 3.28 -1.77
CA SER A 180 -6.04 3.87 -0.48
C SER A 180 -5.25 3.33 0.72
N LEU A 181 -4.81 2.07 0.68
CA LEU A 181 -4.04 1.43 1.75
C LEU A 181 -2.69 2.13 1.98
N ASN A 182 -2.06 2.66 0.93
CA ASN A 182 -0.76 3.32 1.00
C ASN A 182 -0.78 4.66 1.77
N PRO A 183 -1.70 5.61 1.49
CA PRO A 183 -1.91 6.80 2.32
C PRO A 183 -2.30 6.49 3.76
N VAL A 184 -3.19 5.50 3.98
CA VAL A 184 -3.62 5.11 5.33
C VAL A 184 -2.42 4.61 6.14
N SER A 185 -1.60 3.73 5.57
CA SER A 185 -0.38 3.23 6.20
C SER A 185 0.59 4.36 6.53
N CYS A 186 0.75 5.34 5.64
CA CYS A 186 1.58 6.53 5.89
C CYS A 186 1.06 7.33 7.10
N ILE A 187 -0.24 7.57 7.20
CA ILE A 187 -0.83 8.28 8.36
C ILE A 187 -0.55 7.52 9.65
N VAL A 188 -0.77 6.20 9.66
CA VAL A 188 -0.53 5.38 10.86
C VAL A 188 0.94 5.37 11.24
N LEU A 189 1.86 5.18 10.28
CA LEU A 189 3.30 5.19 10.52
C LEU A 189 3.81 6.55 11.02
N GLN A 190 3.26 7.66 10.53
CA GLN A 190 3.57 9.00 11.05
C GLN A 190 3.16 9.14 12.52
N LYS A 191 2.00 8.58 12.90
CA LYS A 191 1.54 8.59 14.30
C LYS A 191 2.40 7.66 15.17
N LEU A 192 2.77 6.48 14.69
CA LEU A 192 3.66 5.55 15.39
C LEU A 192 5.07 6.14 15.57
N ALA A 193 5.60 6.83 14.56
CA ALA A 193 6.89 7.50 14.64
C ALA A 193 6.91 8.57 15.74
N ALA A 194 5.83 9.33 15.89
CA ALA A 194 5.67 10.29 16.99
C ALA A 194 5.60 9.62 18.37
N LEU A 195 5.13 8.37 18.45
CA LEU A 195 5.12 7.57 19.68
C LEU A 195 6.50 7.00 20.06
N SER A 196 7.43 6.82 19.11
CA SER A 196 8.78 6.26 19.37
C SER A 196 9.70 7.15 20.23
N ARG A 197 9.24 8.34 20.66
CA ARG A 197 9.94 9.24 21.60
C ARG A 197 11.38 9.58 21.18
N TRP A 198 11.59 9.92 19.91
CA TRP A 198 12.87 10.42 19.38
C TRP A 198 13.29 11.73 20.07
N LYS A 199 14.61 11.97 20.16
CA LYS A 199 15.17 13.15 20.85
C LYS A 199 15.07 14.40 19.99
N THR A 200 15.18 14.24 18.68
CA THR A 200 15.20 15.34 17.72
C THR A 200 14.08 15.18 16.69
N LEU A 201 13.56 16.30 16.17
CA LEU A 201 12.55 16.30 15.12
C LEU A 201 13.05 15.67 13.81
N PRO A 202 14.30 15.92 13.34
CA PRO A 202 14.81 15.29 12.12
C PRO A 202 14.91 13.77 12.19
N GLU A 203 15.29 13.19 13.34
CA GLU A 203 15.32 11.73 13.52
C GLU A 203 13.93 11.12 13.42
N GLU A 204 12.92 11.80 13.99
CA GLU A 204 11.53 11.36 13.92
C GLU A 204 11.00 11.41 12.50
N THR A 205 11.21 12.52 11.79
CA THR A 205 10.75 12.67 10.42
C THR A 205 11.46 11.70 9.49
N PHE A 206 12.77 11.51 9.63
CA PHE A 206 13.53 10.54 8.85
C PHE A 206 13.03 9.12 9.08
N THR A 207 12.85 8.71 10.35
CA THR A 207 12.34 7.37 10.68
C THR A 207 10.93 7.16 10.12
N ALA A 208 10.06 8.16 10.22
CA ALA A 208 8.72 8.11 9.64
C ALA A 208 8.76 7.98 8.11
N MET A 209 9.60 8.78 7.44
CA MET A 209 9.75 8.77 5.98
C MET A 209 10.30 7.43 5.49
N PHE A 210 11.39 6.95 6.10
CA PHE A 210 12.02 5.69 5.72
C PHE A 210 11.11 4.50 6.01
N GLY A 211 10.47 4.46 7.19
CA GLY A 211 9.48 3.43 7.52
C GLY A 211 8.30 3.42 6.54
N THR A 212 7.82 4.59 6.14
CA THR A 212 6.78 4.71 5.12
C THR A 212 7.25 4.20 3.76
N LEU A 213 8.46 4.58 3.33
CA LEU A 213 9.05 4.14 2.07
C LEU A 213 9.14 2.60 2.02
N VAL A 214 9.74 1.99 3.05
CA VAL A 214 9.90 0.53 3.13
C VAL A 214 8.54 -0.17 3.16
N THR A 215 7.60 0.33 3.97
CA THR A 215 6.25 -0.26 4.07
C THR A 215 5.51 -0.16 2.74
N GLN A 216 5.56 0.98 2.06
CA GLN A 216 4.88 1.16 0.76
C GLN A 216 5.53 0.30 -0.32
N TYR A 217 6.85 0.24 -0.37
CA TYR A 217 7.57 -0.59 -1.32
C TYR A 217 7.21 -2.07 -1.14
N ILE A 218 7.27 -2.57 0.10
CA ILE A 218 6.90 -3.96 0.42
C ILE A 218 5.42 -4.18 0.12
N ASN A 219 4.51 -3.32 0.58
CA ASN A 219 3.07 -3.50 0.38
C ASN A 219 2.66 -3.55 -1.11
N ILE A 220 3.39 -2.89 -1.99
CA ILE A 220 3.07 -2.88 -3.43
C ILE A 220 3.80 -3.99 -4.15
N ALA A 221 5.13 -4.01 -4.04
CA ALA A 221 5.95 -4.95 -4.80
C ALA A 221 5.71 -6.38 -4.32
N LEU A 222 5.71 -6.62 -3.00
CA LEU A 222 5.57 -7.96 -2.45
C LEU A 222 4.16 -8.49 -2.67
N VAL A 223 3.11 -7.71 -2.37
CA VAL A 223 1.72 -8.19 -2.51
C VAL A 223 1.38 -8.47 -3.98
N LEU A 224 1.75 -7.57 -4.90
CA LEU A 224 1.47 -7.80 -6.32
C LEU A 224 2.26 -8.99 -6.86
N PHE A 225 3.49 -9.19 -6.40
CA PHE A 225 4.25 -10.38 -6.72
C PHE A 225 3.59 -11.65 -6.15
N LEU A 226 3.29 -11.68 -4.85
CA LEU A 226 2.72 -12.84 -4.16
C LEU A 226 1.38 -13.28 -4.74
N VAL A 227 0.53 -12.36 -5.18
CA VAL A 227 -0.83 -12.70 -5.65
C VAL A 227 -0.87 -13.05 -7.13
N ASN A 228 -0.01 -12.44 -7.97
CA ASN A 228 -0.10 -12.64 -9.42
C ASN A 228 0.86 -13.70 -9.96
N PHE A 229 1.92 -14.03 -9.23
CA PHE A 229 2.86 -15.06 -9.69
C PHE A 229 2.38 -16.46 -9.34
N LYS A 230 2.68 -17.42 -10.23
CA LYS A 230 2.61 -18.84 -9.98
C LYS A 230 4.02 -19.34 -9.70
N MET A 231 4.25 -19.92 -8.53
CA MET A 231 5.53 -20.56 -8.23
C MET A 231 5.33 -22.04 -7.94
N ASN A 232 6.16 -22.88 -8.58
CA ASN A 232 6.20 -24.31 -8.29
C ASN A 232 6.96 -24.52 -6.97
N LEU A 233 6.21 -24.69 -5.88
CA LEU A 233 6.73 -24.87 -4.52
C LEU A 233 7.03 -26.33 -4.18
N GLU A 234 7.40 -27.14 -5.17
CA GLU A 234 7.67 -28.59 -4.99
C GLU A 234 8.78 -28.89 -3.98
N TRP A 235 9.68 -27.92 -3.72
CA TRP A 235 10.77 -28.04 -2.75
C TRP A 235 10.32 -27.86 -1.29
N LEU A 236 9.10 -27.37 -1.04
CA LEU A 236 8.57 -27.18 0.31
C LEU A 236 7.86 -28.45 0.83
N PRO A 237 7.86 -28.69 2.16
CA PRO A 237 7.03 -29.72 2.78
C PRO A 237 5.55 -29.54 2.43
N GLU A 238 4.80 -30.63 2.25
CA GLU A 238 3.38 -30.58 1.82
C GLU A 238 2.50 -29.74 2.75
N GLU A 239 2.72 -29.80 4.06
CA GLU A 239 1.99 -28.99 5.04
C GLU A 239 2.17 -27.48 4.81
N VAL A 240 3.38 -27.06 4.43
CA VAL A 240 3.69 -25.65 4.15
C VAL A 240 3.11 -25.26 2.80
N ARG A 241 3.18 -26.15 1.80
CA ARG A 241 2.58 -25.92 0.49
C ARG A 241 1.07 -25.73 0.60
N GLU A 242 0.36 -26.63 1.28
CA GLU A 242 -1.09 -26.55 1.46
C GLU A 242 -1.49 -25.27 2.21
N PHE A 243 -0.72 -24.88 3.24
CA PHE A 243 -0.95 -23.61 3.93
C PHE A 243 -0.80 -22.40 3.00
N ILE A 244 0.25 -22.37 2.16
CA ILE A 244 0.53 -21.29 1.21
C ILE A 244 -0.55 -21.22 0.11
N GLU A 245 -0.98 -22.36 -0.41
CA GLU A 245 -2.06 -22.45 -1.41
C GLU A 245 -3.40 -22.01 -0.81
N LYS A 246 -3.68 -22.37 0.45
CA LYS A 246 -4.91 -21.98 1.15
C LYS A 246 -5.02 -20.48 1.39
N ILE A 247 -3.89 -19.81 1.63
CA ILE A 247 -3.83 -18.33 1.71
C ILE A 247 -3.75 -17.67 0.34
N ALA A 248 -3.84 -18.45 -0.75
CA ALA A 248 -3.74 -18.02 -2.15
C ALA A 248 -2.52 -17.16 -2.44
N PHE A 249 -1.41 -17.45 -1.78
CA PHE A 249 -0.12 -16.94 -2.20
C PHE A 249 0.44 -17.86 -3.28
N PHE A 250 1.04 -17.25 -4.29
CA PHE A 250 1.63 -17.93 -5.44
C PHE A 250 0.67 -18.77 -6.29
N ASN A 251 -0.64 -18.48 -6.21
CA ASN A 251 -1.67 -19.12 -7.01
C ASN A 251 -2.12 -18.25 -8.21
N GLY A 252 -1.28 -17.30 -8.62
CA GLY A 252 -1.61 -16.40 -9.72
C GLY A 252 -1.48 -17.07 -11.09
N SER A 253 -1.84 -16.33 -12.14
CA SER A 253 -1.86 -16.84 -13.52
C SER A 253 -0.50 -16.78 -14.24
N TYR A 254 0.52 -16.16 -13.64
CA TYR A 254 1.76 -15.81 -14.34
C TYR A 254 2.99 -16.50 -13.77
N GLU A 255 3.71 -17.27 -14.58
CA GLU A 255 4.98 -17.88 -14.16
C GLU A 255 6.16 -16.90 -14.22
N ASP A 256 6.08 -15.87 -15.07
CA ASP A 256 7.12 -14.85 -15.28
C ASP A 256 6.48 -13.49 -15.67
N PHE A 257 7.32 -12.46 -15.84
CA PHE A 257 6.98 -11.12 -16.36
C PHE A 257 6.63 -11.16 -17.86
N THR A 258 5.56 -11.88 -18.20
CA THR A 258 5.07 -11.99 -19.58
C THR A 258 4.35 -10.73 -20.03
N VAL A 259 4.10 -10.61 -21.34
CA VAL A 259 3.31 -9.51 -21.90
C VAL A 259 1.90 -9.42 -21.28
N GLY A 260 1.30 -10.58 -20.97
CA GLY A 260 0.01 -10.63 -20.27
C GLY A 260 0.08 -9.98 -18.88
N TRP A 261 1.13 -10.30 -18.11
CA TRP A 261 1.35 -9.71 -16.80
C TRP A 261 1.45 -8.18 -16.86
N PHE A 262 2.21 -7.65 -17.82
CA PHE A 262 2.33 -6.20 -18.01
C PHE A 262 1.02 -5.54 -18.46
N LYS A 263 0.16 -6.25 -19.19
CA LYS A 263 -1.16 -5.75 -19.61
C LYS A 263 -2.15 -5.69 -18.45
N GLU A 264 -2.15 -6.68 -17.57
CA GLU A 264 -3.10 -6.75 -16.46
C GLU A 264 -2.63 -6.05 -15.19
N VAL A 265 -1.39 -6.31 -14.76
CA VAL A 265 -0.84 -5.82 -13.49
C VAL A 265 -0.12 -4.47 -13.66
N GLY A 266 0.50 -4.26 -14.82
CA GLY A 266 1.28 -3.06 -15.13
C GLY A 266 0.51 -1.73 -14.97
N PRO A 267 -0.72 -1.57 -15.50
CA PRO A 267 -1.48 -0.34 -15.35
C PRO A 267 -1.80 -0.02 -13.89
N ALA A 268 -2.18 -1.02 -13.09
CA ALA A 268 -2.46 -0.85 -11.67
C ALA A 268 -1.21 -0.39 -10.90
N LEU A 269 -0.04 -0.95 -11.22
CA LEU A 269 1.26 -0.51 -10.69
C LEU A 269 1.55 0.95 -11.04
N CYS A 270 1.44 1.32 -12.33
CA CYS A 270 1.69 2.68 -12.80
C CYS A 270 0.75 3.70 -12.15
N ILE A 271 -0.55 3.40 -12.07
CA ILE A 271 -1.54 4.25 -11.41
C ILE A 271 -1.18 4.43 -9.93
N THR A 272 -0.79 3.35 -9.25
CA THR A 272 -0.40 3.41 -7.84
C THR A 272 0.81 4.32 -7.63
N MET A 273 1.84 4.20 -8.47
CA MET A 273 3.03 5.07 -8.42
C MET A 273 2.69 6.54 -8.70
N ILE A 274 1.86 6.82 -9.70
CA ILE A 274 1.39 8.19 -10.00
C ILE A 274 0.60 8.76 -8.82
N MET A 275 -0.30 7.98 -8.24
CA MET A 275 -1.09 8.39 -7.07
C MET A 275 -0.19 8.72 -5.87
N GLN A 276 0.88 7.97 -5.65
CA GLN A 276 1.85 8.25 -4.59
C GLN A 276 2.60 9.57 -4.79
N VAL A 277 2.83 9.99 -6.04
CA VAL A 277 3.43 11.29 -6.32
C VAL A 277 2.42 12.42 -6.12
N VAL A 278 1.16 12.21 -6.54
CA VAL A 278 0.12 13.24 -6.51
C VAL A 278 -0.42 13.49 -5.09
N ILE A 279 -0.66 12.44 -4.30
CA ILE A 279 -1.34 12.53 -2.99
C ILE A 279 -0.63 13.45 -1.98
N PRO A 280 0.70 13.40 -1.80
CA PRO A 280 1.39 14.31 -0.89
C PRO A 280 1.23 15.78 -1.30
N GLN A 281 1.19 16.06 -2.60
CA GLN A 281 1.02 17.42 -3.13
C GLN A 281 -0.42 17.91 -2.90
N THR A 282 -1.40 17.04 -3.15
CA THR A 282 -2.82 17.38 -2.93
C THR A 282 -3.12 17.59 -1.46
N ARG A 283 -2.48 16.87 -0.53
CA ARG A 283 -2.65 17.08 0.92
C ARG A 283 -2.35 18.52 1.34
N ASN A 284 -1.36 19.17 0.71
CA ASN A 284 -1.01 20.56 1.00
C ASN A 284 -1.91 21.56 0.26
N ALA A 285 -2.37 21.22 -0.95
CA ALA A 285 -3.25 22.08 -1.75
C ALA A 285 -4.73 22.03 -1.31
N PHE A 286 -5.18 20.91 -0.75
CA PHE A 286 -6.59 20.67 -0.44
C PHE A 286 -7.16 21.61 0.64
N PRO A 287 -6.45 21.94 1.74
CA PRO A 287 -6.90 22.96 2.68
C PRO A 287 -7.10 24.33 2.03
N PHE A 288 -6.24 24.70 1.07
CA PHE A 288 -6.36 25.96 0.32
C PHE A 288 -7.62 25.96 -0.56
N LEU A 289 -7.89 24.86 -1.27
CA LEU A 289 -9.12 24.70 -2.05
C LEU A 289 -10.39 24.75 -1.17
N ILE A 290 -10.40 24.04 -0.05
CA ILE A 290 -11.53 24.10 0.91
C ILE A 290 -11.73 25.53 1.40
N PHE A 291 -10.65 26.23 1.73
CA PHE A 291 -10.72 27.60 2.21
C PHE A 291 -11.34 28.53 1.17
N GLU A 292 -10.92 28.45 -0.10
CA GLU A 292 -11.51 29.26 -1.17
C GLU A 292 -12.96 28.88 -1.49
N ILE A 293 -13.31 27.59 -1.44
CA ILE A 293 -14.71 27.14 -1.59
C ILE A 293 -15.58 27.70 -0.46
N ARG A 294 -15.12 27.59 0.80
CA ARG A 294 -15.82 28.17 1.96
C ARG A 294 -16.00 29.68 1.81
N ARG A 295 -14.93 30.39 1.43
CA ARG A 295 -14.97 31.83 1.15
C ARG A 295 -15.98 32.19 0.06
N TRP A 296 -16.11 31.36 -0.98
CA TRP A 296 -17.07 31.60 -2.07
C TRP A 296 -18.52 31.35 -1.62
N VAL A 297 -18.76 30.30 -0.83
CA VAL A 297 -20.06 29.99 -0.23
C VAL A 297 -20.49 31.11 0.72
N ASP A 298 -19.61 31.57 1.61
CA ASP A 298 -19.88 32.68 2.54
C ASP A 298 -20.26 33.98 1.79
N ARG A 299 -19.54 34.29 0.69
CA ARG A 299 -19.85 35.45 -0.16
C ARG A 299 -21.20 35.34 -0.87
N LYS A 300 -21.61 34.14 -1.30
CA LYS A 300 -22.92 33.93 -1.93
C LYS A 300 -24.07 34.02 -0.92
N LEU A 301 -23.90 33.47 0.28
CA LEU A 301 -24.90 33.52 1.35
C LEU A 301 -25.04 34.95 1.93
N GLY A 302 -23.94 35.69 2.07
CA GLY A 302 -23.95 37.08 2.54
C GLY A 302 -24.67 38.07 1.61
N ARG A 303 -24.79 37.76 0.30
CA ARG A 303 -25.58 38.59 -0.64
C ARG A 303 -27.09 38.41 -0.48
N LYS A 304 -27.55 37.32 0.14
CA LYS A 304 -28.99 37.01 0.30
C LYS A 304 -29.62 37.65 1.55
N HIS A 305 -28.82 38.34 2.38
CA HIS A 305 -29.25 38.91 3.66
C HIS A 305 -29.08 40.42 3.79
N ARG A 306 -28.94 41.16 2.68
CA ARG A 306 -29.24 42.59 2.70
C ARG A 306 -30.75 42.75 2.50
N PRO A 307 -31.57 42.97 3.56
CA PRO A 307 -32.92 43.46 3.36
C PRO A 307 -32.81 44.76 2.57
N ALA A 308 -33.62 44.87 1.51
CA ALA A 308 -33.86 46.14 0.87
C ALA A 308 -34.53 47.05 1.90
N THR A 309 -33.74 47.81 2.67
CA THR A 309 -34.24 49.00 3.33
C THR A 309 -34.63 49.97 2.21
N ARG A 310 -35.90 49.86 1.81
CA ARG A 310 -36.65 50.88 1.12
C ARG A 310 -36.60 52.16 1.95
N GLN A 311 -36.26 53.23 1.24
CA GLN A 311 -36.73 54.62 1.34
C GLN A 311 -37.54 54.99 2.59
#